data_AF-A0A8S0TKL1-F1
#
_entry.id   AF-A0A8S0TKL1-F1
#
_cell.length_a   1.000
_cell.length_b   1.000
_cell.length_c   1.000
_cell.angle_alpha   90.00
_cell.angle_beta   90.00
_cell.angle_gamma   90.00
#
_symmetry.space_group_name_H-M   'P 1'
#
loop_
_entity.id
_entity.type
_entity.pdbx_description
1 polymer ?
#
loop_
_entity_poly.entity_id
_entity_poly.type
_entity_poly.pdbx_seq_one_letter_code
_entity_poly.pdbx_strand_id
1 'polypeptide(L)'
;MDPPTKIEDPRADANGDNNHVSKKPKLSFISEPEIRQEFAHHKPGIARINNGSFGSCPASIIASQKRWQLRFLQQPDDFFFNHLQRQILHSRTIIKDLINADHVDEVSIVDNATTAAAIVLQNVGWAFADGRFQKGDAVVMLHCAFQAVKKSIEAYVTRAGGSVIVVHLPFPVNSNEEIIAEFRKGLARDAAHAIGSIHVDVKEIGADFYRVRGLELVTIALSWLFLML
;
A
#
# COMPACT_ATOMS: atom_id res chain seq x y z
N MET A 1 43.92 -4.86 53.49
CA MET A 1 43.89 -5.96 52.50
C MET A 1 42.45 -6.33 52.32
N ASP A 2 41.89 -6.06 51.15
CA ASP A 2 40.74 -6.74 50.55
C ASP A 2 40.93 -6.66 49.02
N PRO A 3 40.67 -7.73 48.26
CA PRO A 3 40.97 -7.83 46.83
C PRO A 3 39.90 -7.16 45.94
N PRO A 4 40.21 -6.85 44.66
CA PRO A 4 39.30 -6.13 43.78
C PRO A 4 38.16 -7.02 43.24
N THR A 5 36.94 -6.48 43.28
CA THR A 5 35.70 -7.06 42.78
C THR A 5 35.73 -7.17 41.25
N LYS A 6 35.37 -8.34 40.71
CA LYS A 6 35.20 -8.57 39.26
C LYS A 6 34.03 -7.74 38.74
N ILE A 7 34.25 -7.08 37.61
CA ILE A 7 33.21 -6.40 36.81
C ILE A 7 32.55 -7.48 35.92
N GLU A 8 31.27 -7.75 36.14
CA GLU A 8 30.44 -8.57 35.22
C GLU A 8 29.75 -7.65 34.19
N ASP A 9 29.86 -8.02 32.91
CA ASP A 9 29.28 -7.38 31.72
C ASP A 9 27.77 -7.66 31.67
N PRO A 10 26.87 -6.64 31.69
CA PRO A 10 25.43 -6.85 31.63
C PRO A 10 24.99 -7.01 30.17
N ARG A 11 25.41 -8.09 29.53
CA ARG A 11 24.93 -8.52 28.21
C ARG A 11 24.71 -10.03 28.18
N ALA A 12 23.84 -10.49 29.05
CA ALA A 12 23.14 -11.76 28.89
C ALA A 12 21.74 -11.60 29.49
N ASP A 13 20.75 -12.16 28.80
CA ASP A 13 19.37 -12.36 29.26
C ASP A 13 18.37 -11.23 28.98
N ALA A 14 17.95 -11.15 27.71
CA ALA A 14 16.58 -10.74 27.37
C ALA A 14 16.14 -11.41 26.06
N ASN A 15 16.06 -12.74 26.06
CA ASN A 15 15.35 -13.47 25.02
C ASN A 15 13.84 -13.39 25.32
N GLY A 16 13.24 -12.27 24.93
CA GLY A 16 11.80 -12.03 25.04
C GLY A 16 11.14 -12.17 23.68
N ASP A 17 10.66 -13.38 23.38
CA ASP A 17 9.69 -13.65 22.31
C ASP A 17 8.37 -12.91 22.63
N ASN A 18 8.33 -11.61 22.36
CA ASN A 18 7.09 -10.85 22.31
C ASN A 18 6.45 -11.07 20.94
N ASN A 19 5.84 -12.25 20.76
CA ASN A 19 4.86 -12.50 19.73
C ASN A 19 3.65 -11.58 19.99
N HIS A 20 3.73 -10.35 19.50
CA HIS A 20 2.67 -9.36 19.55
C HIS A 20 1.62 -9.69 18.48
N VAL A 21 0.98 -10.86 18.62
CA VAL A 21 -0.17 -11.22 17.80
C VAL A 21 -1.33 -10.34 18.26
N SER A 22 -1.48 -9.19 17.61
CA SER A 22 -2.64 -8.34 17.83
C SER A 22 -3.89 -9.18 17.52
N LYS A 23 -4.77 -9.34 18.52
CA LYS A 23 -6.02 -10.07 18.30
C LYS A 23 -6.85 -9.24 17.32
N LYS A 24 -7.00 -9.73 16.08
CA LYS A 24 -7.84 -9.11 15.06
C LYS A 24 -9.21 -8.76 15.68
N PRO A 25 -9.66 -7.50 15.58
CA PRO A 25 -10.97 -7.12 16.08
C PRO A 25 -12.04 -8.06 15.50
N LYS A 26 -12.92 -8.60 16.35
CA LYS A 26 -14.10 -9.32 15.86
C LYS A 26 -15.00 -8.32 15.14
N LEU A 27 -15.01 -8.38 13.82
CA LEU A 27 -15.91 -7.57 12.99
C LEU A 27 -17.34 -8.08 13.20
N SER A 28 -18.18 -7.27 13.82
CA SER A 28 -19.63 -7.48 13.84
C SER A 28 -20.22 -6.96 12.54
N PHE A 29 -21.10 -7.73 11.91
CA PHE A 29 -21.84 -7.24 10.75
C PHE A 29 -22.83 -6.14 11.18
N ILE A 30 -22.86 -5.06 10.40
CA ILE A 30 -23.87 -4.01 10.53
C ILE A 30 -25.26 -4.57 10.18
N SER A 31 -26.26 -4.28 10.99
CA SER A 31 -27.63 -4.75 10.79
C SER A 31 -28.33 -4.00 9.65
N GLU A 32 -29.39 -4.59 9.08
CA GLU A 32 -30.17 -3.94 8.02
C GLU A 32 -30.73 -2.56 8.43
N PRO A 33 -31.30 -2.37 9.64
CA PRO A 33 -31.73 -1.04 10.10
C PRO A 33 -30.58 -0.03 10.16
N GLU A 34 -29.41 -0.45 10.66
CA GLU A 34 -28.23 0.42 10.74
C GLU A 34 -27.71 0.80 9.35
N ILE A 35 -27.69 -0.14 8.39
CA ILE A 35 -27.36 0.18 6.98
C ILE A 35 -28.34 1.23 6.44
N ARG A 36 -29.66 1.03 6.63
CA ARG A 36 -30.67 1.98 6.15
C ARG A 36 -30.48 3.37 6.76
N GLN A 37 -30.11 3.45 8.03
CA GLN A 37 -29.83 4.71 8.73
C GLN A 37 -28.54 5.37 8.21
N GLU A 38 -27.44 4.64 8.17
CA GLU A 38 -26.12 5.15 7.75
C GLU A 38 -26.12 5.63 6.30
N PHE A 39 -26.92 5.01 5.43
CA PHE A 39 -26.98 5.34 4.00
C PHE A 39 -28.27 6.03 3.56
N ALA A 40 -29.05 6.58 4.50
CA ALA A 40 -30.33 7.27 4.23
C ALA A 40 -30.20 8.49 3.29
N HIS A 41 -28.99 9.04 3.16
CA HIS A 41 -28.69 10.18 2.29
C HIS A 41 -28.56 9.81 0.80
N HIS A 42 -28.60 8.51 0.45
CA HIS A 42 -28.66 8.08 -0.95
C HIS A 42 -29.99 8.46 -1.61
N LYS A 43 -29.93 8.71 -2.92
CA LYS A 43 -31.13 9.05 -3.71
C LYS A 43 -32.13 7.87 -3.72
N PRO A 44 -33.36 8.05 -3.21
CA PRO A 44 -34.38 7.01 -3.24
C PRO A 44 -34.69 6.54 -4.67
N GLY A 45 -34.99 5.25 -4.84
CA GLY A 45 -35.32 4.66 -6.13
C GLY A 45 -34.11 4.38 -7.05
N ILE A 46 -32.88 4.71 -6.64
CA ILE A 46 -31.66 4.41 -7.39
C ILE A 46 -30.81 3.40 -6.64
N ALA A 47 -30.66 2.20 -7.20
CA ALA A 47 -29.79 1.17 -6.64
C ALA A 47 -28.31 1.50 -6.94
N ARG A 48 -27.50 1.68 -5.88
CA ARG A 48 -26.04 1.82 -6.00
C ARG A 48 -25.37 0.45 -5.95
N ILE A 49 -25.26 -0.19 -7.11
CA ILE A 49 -24.63 -1.53 -7.23
C ILE A 49 -23.12 -1.46 -7.46
N ASN A 50 -22.56 -0.28 -7.77
CA ASN A 50 -21.14 -0.09 -8.04
C ASN A 50 -20.48 0.77 -6.95
N ASN A 51 -20.36 0.22 -5.74
CA ASN A 51 -19.60 0.87 -4.66
C ASN A 51 -18.09 0.85 -4.93
N GLY A 52 -17.60 -0.04 -5.81
CA GLY A 52 -16.17 -0.16 -6.12
C GLY A 52 -15.57 1.03 -6.87
N SER A 53 -16.38 1.91 -7.48
CA SER A 53 -15.87 3.06 -8.24
C SER A 53 -15.55 4.28 -7.37
N PHE A 54 -16.54 4.78 -6.63
CA PHE A 54 -16.43 6.02 -5.84
C PHE A 54 -16.82 5.80 -4.37
N GLY A 55 -17.00 4.54 -3.95
CA GLY A 55 -17.39 4.18 -2.60
C GLY A 55 -18.80 4.62 -2.18
N SER A 56 -19.02 4.56 -0.88
CA SER A 56 -20.25 4.93 -0.19
C SER A 56 -19.87 5.29 1.25
N CYS A 57 -20.12 6.53 1.67
CA CYS A 57 -19.69 7.02 2.98
C CYS A 57 -20.85 6.96 3.98
N PRO A 58 -20.73 6.24 5.12
CA PRO A 58 -21.75 6.24 6.16
C PRO A 58 -22.02 7.65 6.71
N ALA A 59 -23.26 7.94 7.08
CA ALA A 59 -23.67 9.22 7.67
C ALA A 59 -22.86 9.59 8.92
N SER A 60 -22.47 8.62 9.75
CA SER A 60 -21.63 8.83 10.93
C SER A 60 -20.21 9.31 10.56
N ILE A 61 -19.66 8.83 9.45
CA ILE A 61 -18.37 9.27 8.92
C ILE A 61 -18.49 10.67 8.32
N ILE A 62 -19.53 10.95 7.53
CA ILE A 62 -19.83 12.30 7.00
C ILE A 62 -19.95 13.32 8.16
N ALA A 63 -20.65 12.95 9.24
CA ALA A 63 -20.79 13.80 10.42
C ALA A 63 -19.45 14.05 11.12
N SER A 64 -18.56 13.07 11.14
CA SER A 64 -17.21 13.20 11.73
C SER A 64 -16.31 14.07 10.87
N GLN A 65 -16.35 13.93 9.56
CA GLN A 65 -15.64 14.80 8.61
C GLN A 65 -16.06 16.28 8.79
N LYS A 66 -17.37 16.56 8.84
CA LYS A 66 -17.88 17.92 9.09
C LYS A 66 -17.39 18.49 10.42
N ARG A 67 -17.33 17.67 11.48
CA ARG A 67 -16.81 18.09 12.79
C ARG A 67 -15.34 18.49 12.73
N TRP A 68 -14.52 17.74 11.98
CA TRP A 68 -13.10 18.08 11.79
C TRP A 68 -12.89 19.32 10.94
N GLN A 69 -13.67 19.49 9.86
CA GLN A 69 -13.64 20.71 9.06
C GLN A 69 -13.98 21.95 9.90
N LEU A 70 -15.02 21.88 10.73
CA LEU A 70 -15.38 22.98 11.62
C LEU A 70 -14.29 23.28 12.66
N ARG A 71 -13.65 22.24 13.25
CA ARG A 71 -12.54 22.45 14.19
C ARG A 71 -11.38 23.20 13.54
N PHE A 72 -11.00 22.82 12.33
CA PHE A 72 -9.96 23.54 11.58
C PHE A 72 -10.34 25.00 11.38
N LEU A 73 -11.58 25.28 10.97
CA LEU A 73 -12.05 26.64 10.70
C LEU A 73 -12.22 27.51 11.97
N GLN A 74 -12.39 26.91 13.14
CA GLN A 74 -12.53 27.64 14.40
C GLN A 74 -11.22 28.30 14.84
N GLN A 75 -10.08 27.62 14.64
CA GLN A 75 -8.75 28.10 15.03
C GLN A 75 -7.70 27.34 14.18
N PRO A 76 -7.40 27.82 12.95
CA PRO A 76 -6.52 27.11 12.02
C PRO A 76 -5.09 26.91 12.53
N ASP A 77 -4.52 27.89 13.23
CA ASP A 77 -3.13 27.85 13.69
C ASP A 77 -2.93 26.77 14.75
N ASP A 78 -3.76 26.77 15.80
CA ASP A 78 -3.79 25.76 16.86
C ASP A 78 -4.08 24.38 16.26
N PHE A 79 -5.03 24.28 15.32
CA PHE A 79 -5.28 23.02 14.65
C PHE A 79 -4.02 22.50 13.94
N PHE A 80 -3.34 23.35 13.17
CA PHE A 80 -2.18 22.97 12.40
C PHE A 80 -0.99 22.59 13.29
N PHE A 81 -0.64 23.45 14.26
CA PHE A 81 0.54 23.27 15.10
C PHE A 81 0.34 22.25 16.22
N ASN A 82 -0.87 22.13 16.79
CA ASN A 82 -1.10 21.33 17.99
C ASN A 82 -1.94 20.07 17.74
N HIS A 83 -2.78 20.01 16.71
CA HIS A 83 -3.72 18.90 16.53
C HIS A 83 -3.40 18.00 15.34
N LEU A 84 -3.12 18.58 14.16
CA LEU A 84 -3.05 17.86 12.89
C LEU A 84 -2.07 16.69 12.92
N GLN A 85 -0.81 16.93 13.31
CA GLN A 85 0.23 15.89 13.32
C GLN A 85 -0.14 14.71 14.23
N ARG A 86 -0.70 15.00 15.42
CA ARG A 86 -1.13 13.97 16.36
C ARG A 86 -2.27 13.13 15.80
N GLN A 87 -3.23 13.76 15.11
CA GLN A 87 -4.36 13.04 14.50
C GLN A 87 -3.92 12.21 13.30
N ILE A 88 -3.02 12.72 12.46
CA ILE A 88 -2.43 11.93 11.36
C ILE A 88 -1.70 10.71 11.90
N LEU A 89 -0.88 10.87 12.94
CA LEU A 89 -0.18 9.74 13.58
C LEU A 89 -1.17 8.72 14.16
N HIS A 90 -2.24 9.18 14.79
CA HIS A 90 -3.29 8.31 15.31
C HIS A 90 -3.96 7.50 14.18
N SER A 91 -4.34 8.15 13.08
CA SER A 91 -4.88 7.47 11.90
C SER A 91 -3.90 6.46 11.31
N ARG A 92 -2.62 6.84 11.14
CA ARG A 92 -1.57 5.93 10.65
C ARG A 92 -1.40 4.70 11.55
N THR A 93 -1.50 4.88 12.86
CA THR A 93 -1.38 3.77 13.83
C THR A 93 -2.54 2.78 13.69
N ILE A 94 -3.78 3.28 13.57
CA ILE A 94 -4.95 2.41 13.33
C ILE A 94 -4.81 1.66 11.99
N ILE A 95 -4.37 2.35 10.94
CA ILE A 95 -4.19 1.77 9.61
C ILE A 95 -3.10 0.69 9.64
N LYS A 96 -1.97 0.97 10.31
CA LYS A 96 -0.87 0.01 10.50
C LYS A 96 -1.39 -1.31 11.07
N ASP A 97 -2.18 -1.24 12.14
CA ASP A 97 -2.77 -2.45 12.74
C ASP A 97 -3.79 -3.12 11.80
N LEU A 98 -4.58 -2.34 11.05
CA LEU A 98 -5.57 -2.86 10.10
C LEU A 98 -4.93 -3.65 8.95
N ILE A 99 -3.82 -3.13 8.40
CA ILE A 99 -3.11 -3.76 7.27
C ILE A 99 -2.01 -4.74 7.72
N ASN A 100 -1.80 -4.89 9.04
CA ASN A 100 -0.73 -5.69 9.64
C ASN A 100 0.68 -5.25 9.18
N ALA A 101 0.92 -3.94 9.10
CA ALA A 101 2.27 -3.40 8.91
C ALA A 101 3.09 -3.53 10.20
N ASP A 102 4.41 -3.67 10.10
CA ASP A 102 5.27 -3.90 11.27
C ASP A 102 5.47 -2.61 12.08
N HIS A 103 5.70 -1.50 11.37
CA HIS A 103 5.90 -0.18 11.96
C HIS A 103 5.00 0.90 11.35
N VAL A 104 4.68 1.94 12.13
CA VAL A 104 3.82 3.05 11.64
C VAL A 104 4.47 3.82 10.47
N ASP A 105 5.80 3.78 10.38
CA ASP A 105 6.57 4.43 9.31
C ASP A 105 6.41 3.78 7.93
N GLU A 106 5.87 2.56 7.88
CA GLU A 106 5.48 1.89 6.63
C GLU A 106 4.13 2.38 6.08
N VAL A 107 3.42 3.23 6.84
CA VAL A 107 2.11 3.75 6.45
C VAL A 107 2.21 5.22 6.11
N SER A 108 1.85 5.59 4.88
CA SER A 108 1.68 6.98 4.45
C SER A 108 0.24 7.23 3.98
N ILE A 109 -0.32 8.38 4.35
CA ILE A 109 -1.66 8.81 3.94
C ILE A 109 -1.52 9.82 2.81
N VAL A 110 -2.20 9.57 1.69
CA VAL A 110 -2.19 10.42 0.49
C VAL A 110 -3.60 10.57 -0.06
N ASP A 111 -3.80 11.44 -1.05
CA ASP A 111 -5.13 11.85 -1.52
C ASP A 111 -5.90 10.79 -2.32
N ASN A 112 -5.20 9.93 -3.05
CA ASN A 112 -5.78 8.83 -3.84
C ASN A 112 -4.70 7.85 -4.30
N ALA A 113 -5.11 6.68 -4.79
CA ALA A 113 -4.20 5.64 -5.28
C ALA A 113 -3.36 6.08 -6.50
N THR A 114 -3.89 6.96 -7.36
CA THR A 114 -3.13 7.50 -8.50
C THR A 114 -2.00 8.40 -8.03
N THR A 115 -2.24 9.25 -7.02
CA THR A 115 -1.20 10.06 -6.37
C THR A 115 -0.13 9.17 -5.75
N ALA A 116 -0.53 8.11 -5.04
CA ALA A 116 0.42 7.15 -4.48
C ALA A 116 1.30 6.53 -5.59
N ALA A 117 0.70 6.11 -6.71
CA ALA A 117 1.41 5.53 -7.84
C ALA A 117 2.41 6.51 -8.46
N ALA A 118 2.00 7.77 -8.61
CA ALA A 118 2.89 8.81 -9.11
C ALA A 118 4.12 9.03 -8.20
N ILE A 119 3.93 9.05 -6.88
CA ILE A 119 5.04 9.22 -5.92
C ILE A 119 6.06 8.09 -6.06
N VAL A 120 5.59 6.83 -6.09
CA VAL A 120 6.48 5.66 -6.25
C VAL A 120 7.21 5.71 -7.59
N LEU A 121 6.50 5.99 -8.68
CA LEU A 121 7.08 6.05 -10.02
C LEU A 121 8.05 7.22 -10.21
N GLN A 122 7.83 8.35 -9.52
CA GLN A 122 8.78 9.45 -9.49
C GLN A 122 10.09 9.03 -8.80
N ASN A 123 10.00 8.32 -7.67
CA ASN A 123 11.18 7.77 -7.00
C ASN A 123 11.92 6.75 -7.89
N VAL A 124 11.18 5.89 -8.60
CA VAL A 124 11.77 5.00 -9.61
C VAL A 124 12.50 5.80 -10.69
N GLY A 125 11.91 6.88 -11.21
CA GLY A 125 12.57 7.76 -12.17
C GLY A 125 13.86 8.38 -11.62
N TRP A 126 13.89 8.78 -10.35
CA TRP A 126 15.11 9.23 -9.69
C TRP A 126 16.16 8.13 -9.54
N ALA A 127 15.75 6.88 -9.28
CA ALA A 127 16.66 5.74 -9.21
C ALA A 127 17.39 5.47 -10.54
N PHE A 128 16.75 5.74 -11.69
CA PHE A 128 17.45 5.73 -12.98
C PHE A 128 18.40 6.93 -13.13
N ALA A 129 18.00 8.11 -12.65
CA ALA A 129 18.80 9.34 -12.78
C ALA A 129 20.07 9.33 -11.91
N ASP A 130 20.01 8.71 -10.73
CA ASP A 130 21.13 8.56 -9.80
C ASP A 130 21.96 7.28 -10.00
N GLY A 131 21.54 6.42 -10.94
CA GLY A 131 22.27 5.20 -11.34
C GLY A 131 22.01 3.97 -10.49
N ARG A 132 21.05 4.00 -9.54
CA ARG A 132 20.59 2.79 -8.84
C ARG A 132 19.88 1.80 -9.78
N PHE A 133 19.19 2.30 -10.79
CA PHE A 133 18.68 1.52 -11.92
C PHE A 133 19.43 1.83 -13.20
N GLN A 134 19.56 0.82 -14.05
CA GLN A 134 20.30 0.87 -15.29
C GLN A 134 19.36 0.92 -16.49
N LYS A 135 19.80 1.54 -17.58
CA LYS A 135 19.03 1.50 -18.83
C LYS A 135 18.77 0.05 -19.23
N GLY A 136 17.52 -0.23 -19.60
CA GLY A 136 17.06 -1.59 -19.88
C GLY A 136 16.43 -2.31 -18.70
N ASP A 137 16.57 -1.80 -17.46
CA ASP A 137 15.84 -2.35 -16.32
C ASP A 137 14.32 -2.27 -16.57
N ALA A 138 13.62 -3.35 -16.21
CA ALA A 138 12.23 -3.56 -16.58
C ALA A 138 11.27 -3.35 -15.41
N VAL A 139 10.12 -2.72 -15.68
CA VAL A 139 8.95 -2.77 -14.80
C VAL A 139 7.91 -3.74 -15.38
N VAL A 140 7.43 -4.65 -14.55
CA VAL A 140 6.42 -5.64 -14.93
C VAL A 140 5.05 -5.19 -14.45
N MET A 141 4.05 -5.23 -15.34
CA MET A 141 2.66 -4.94 -14.99
C MET A 141 1.70 -5.95 -15.62
N LEU A 142 0.55 -6.17 -14.97
CA LEU A 142 -0.53 -6.97 -15.54
C LEU A 142 -1.35 -6.14 -16.54
N HIS A 143 -1.81 -6.77 -17.63
CA HIS A 143 -2.66 -6.11 -18.63
C HIS A 143 -4.01 -5.64 -18.06
N CYS A 144 -4.45 -6.16 -16.92
CA CYS A 144 -5.68 -5.74 -16.24
C CYS A 144 -5.44 -4.61 -15.20
N ALA A 145 -4.20 -4.13 -15.05
CA ALA A 145 -3.90 -3.02 -14.14
C ALA A 145 -4.69 -1.74 -14.51
N PHE A 146 -4.93 -0.90 -13.51
CA PHE A 146 -5.70 0.33 -13.68
C PHE A 146 -5.06 1.24 -14.73
N GLN A 147 -5.88 1.78 -15.65
CA GLN A 147 -5.37 2.44 -16.86
C GLN A 147 -4.51 3.67 -16.55
N ALA A 148 -4.86 4.45 -15.52
CA ALA A 148 -4.04 5.59 -15.12
C ALA A 148 -2.66 5.16 -14.63
N VAL A 149 -2.56 4.04 -13.89
CA VAL A 149 -1.29 3.49 -13.41
C VAL A 149 -0.43 3.02 -14.58
N LYS A 150 -1.02 2.32 -15.57
CA LYS A 150 -0.29 1.91 -16.78
C LYS A 150 0.32 3.11 -17.52
N LYS A 151 -0.48 4.16 -17.70
CA LYS A 151 -0.02 5.40 -18.37
C LYS A 151 1.08 6.10 -17.57
N SER A 152 0.99 6.10 -16.25
CA SER A 152 2.05 6.61 -15.39
C SER A 152 3.33 5.77 -15.52
N ILE A 153 3.25 4.45 -15.48
CA ILE A 153 4.41 3.56 -15.66
C ILE A 153 5.10 3.85 -17.01
N GLU A 154 4.32 3.85 -18.10
CA GLU A 154 4.82 4.18 -19.43
C GLU A 154 5.53 5.54 -19.44
N ALA A 155 4.96 6.55 -18.78
CA ALA A 155 5.50 7.92 -18.77
C ALA A 155 6.78 8.06 -17.94
N TYR A 156 6.85 7.46 -16.75
CA TYR A 156 8.00 7.62 -15.86
C TYR A 156 9.16 6.68 -16.21
N VAL A 157 8.85 5.40 -16.50
CA VAL A 157 9.87 4.36 -16.70
C VAL A 157 10.51 4.47 -18.08
N THR A 158 9.71 4.57 -19.14
CA THR A 158 10.22 4.66 -20.52
C THR A 158 11.10 5.88 -20.72
N ARG A 159 10.69 7.04 -20.16
CA ARG A 159 11.48 8.28 -20.26
C ARG A 159 12.80 8.21 -19.51
N ALA A 160 12.85 7.43 -18.44
CA ALA A 160 14.07 7.20 -17.67
C ALA A 160 15.01 6.16 -18.31
N GLY A 161 14.58 5.51 -19.41
CA GLY A 161 15.35 4.49 -20.11
C GLY A 161 15.10 3.06 -19.63
N GLY A 162 14.08 2.84 -18.80
CA GLY A 162 13.60 1.51 -18.43
C GLY A 162 12.65 0.92 -19.48
N SER A 163 12.43 -0.39 -19.41
CA SER A 163 11.48 -1.11 -20.26
C SER A 163 10.19 -1.44 -19.48
N VAL A 164 9.12 -1.74 -20.20
CA VAL A 164 7.83 -2.11 -19.61
C VAL A 164 7.37 -3.45 -20.17
N ILE A 165 7.16 -4.42 -19.28
CA ILE A 165 6.68 -5.76 -19.62
C ILE A 165 5.21 -5.84 -19.22
N VAL A 166 4.35 -6.16 -20.18
CA VAL A 166 2.92 -6.37 -19.94
C VAL A 166 2.60 -7.86 -19.94
N VAL A 167 2.19 -8.38 -18.78
CA VAL A 167 1.76 -9.76 -18.60
C VAL A 167 0.26 -9.86 -18.86
N HIS A 168 -0.12 -10.67 -19.85
CA HIS A 168 -1.51 -10.97 -20.15
C HIS A 168 -1.98 -12.16 -19.32
N LEU A 169 -3.09 -11.99 -18.61
CA LEU A 169 -3.75 -13.08 -17.86
C LEU A 169 -4.94 -13.59 -18.66
N PRO A 170 -5.14 -14.90 -18.78
CA PRO A 170 -6.32 -15.49 -19.41
C PRO A 170 -7.52 -15.30 -18.49
N PHE A 171 -8.54 -14.55 -18.92
CA PHE A 171 -9.78 -14.40 -18.16
C PHE A 171 -10.88 -15.31 -18.75
N PRO A 172 -11.62 -16.07 -17.91
CA PRO A 172 -11.44 -16.20 -16.47
C PRO A 172 -10.19 -17.01 -16.11
N VAL A 173 -9.52 -16.60 -15.03
CA VAL A 173 -8.39 -17.34 -14.46
C VAL A 173 -8.96 -18.52 -13.67
N ASN A 174 -8.35 -19.70 -13.84
CA ASN A 174 -8.83 -20.96 -13.28
C ASN A 174 -8.10 -21.36 -11.99
N SER A 175 -6.87 -20.88 -11.79
CA SER A 175 -6.10 -21.12 -10.55
C SER A 175 -4.99 -20.09 -10.32
N ASN A 176 -4.43 -20.08 -9.11
CA ASN A 176 -3.27 -19.24 -8.78
C ASN A 176 -2.03 -19.63 -9.59
N GLU A 177 -1.86 -20.92 -9.89
CA GLU A 177 -0.75 -21.44 -10.69
C GLU A 177 -0.78 -20.90 -12.12
N GLU A 178 -1.97 -20.65 -12.69
CA GLU A 178 -2.12 -20.03 -14.01
C GLU A 178 -1.60 -18.58 -14.01
N ILE A 179 -1.89 -17.80 -12.96
CA ILE A 179 -1.36 -16.44 -12.78
C ILE A 179 0.17 -16.48 -12.69
N ILE A 180 0.69 -17.35 -11.83
CA ILE A 180 2.14 -17.50 -11.62
C ILE A 180 2.83 -17.93 -12.92
N ALA A 181 2.22 -18.84 -13.68
CA ALA A 181 2.77 -19.31 -14.95
C ALA A 181 2.85 -18.18 -15.98
N GLU A 182 1.81 -17.36 -16.14
CA GLU A 182 1.85 -16.21 -17.06
C GLU A 182 2.84 -15.14 -16.61
N PHE A 183 2.96 -14.89 -15.29
CA PHE A 183 3.96 -13.97 -14.77
C PHE A 183 5.38 -14.45 -15.06
N ARG A 184 5.67 -15.74 -14.83
CA ARG A 184 6.96 -16.36 -15.19
C ARG A 184 7.25 -16.27 -16.69
N LYS A 185 6.25 -16.51 -17.56
CA LYS A 185 6.40 -16.34 -19.01
C LYS A 185 6.74 -14.89 -19.38
N GLY A 186 6.12 -13.92 -18.73
CA GLY A 186 6.42 -12.50 -18.90
C GLY A 186 7.87 -12.17 -18.56
N LEU A 187 8.35 -12.63 -17.41
CA LEU A 187 9.74 -12.44 -16.97
C LEU A 187 10.75 -13.12 -17.91
N ALA A 188 10.45 -14.32 -18.40
CA ALA A 188 11.35 -15.06 -19.29
C ALA A 188 11.53 -14.39 -20.66
N ARG A 189 10.51 -13.68 -21.17
CA ARG A 189 10.60 -12.93 -22.44
C ARG A 189 11.63 -11.79 -22.38
N ASP A 190 11.84 -11.21 -21.22
CA ASP A 190 12.83 -10.15 -21.01
C ASP A 190 14.23 -10.71 -20.80
N ALA A 191 14.36 -11.82 -20.06
CA ALA A 191 15.62 -12.55 -19.91
C ALA A 191 16.19 -13.06 -21.25
N ALA A 192 15.35 -13.26 -22.27
CA ALA A 192 15.81 -13.58 -23.63
C ALA A 192 16.47 -12.40 -24.36
N HIS A 193 16.25 -11.16 -23.89
CA HIS A 193 16.87 -9.94 -24.42
C HIS A 193 18.03 -9.42 -23.53
N ALA A 194 18.17 -9.92 -22.31
CA ALA A 194 19.24 -9.57 -21.37
C ALA A 194 20.31 -10.68 -21.29
N ILE A 195 21.59 -10.32 -21.44
CA ILE A 195 22.71 -11.26 -21.21
C ILE A 195 22.86 -11.45 -19.69
N GLY A 196 22.15 -12.43 -19.10
CA GLY A 196 22.30 -12.79 -17.69
C GLY A 196 21.10 -13.53 -17.10
N SER A 197 21.35 -14.42 -16.14
CA SER A 197 20.32 -15.14 -15.40
C SER A 197 19.83 -14.32 -14.20
N ILE A 198 18.54 -14.00 -14.18
CA ILE A 198 17.89 -13.32 -13.05
C ILE A 198 17.28 -14.38 -12.12
N HIS A 199 17.74 -14.43 -10.87
CA HIS A 199 17.15 -15.29 -9.84
C HIS A 199 15.84 -14.67 -9.32
N VAL A 200 14.71 -15.28 -9.66
CA VAL A 200 13.37 -14.90 -9.17
C VAL A 200 12.94 -15.93 -8.13
N ASP A 201 12.79 -15.52 -6.87
CA ASP A 201 12.20 -16.39 -5.85
C ASP A 201 10.67 -16.39 -6.01
N VAL A 202 10.10 -17.56 -6.26
CA VAL A 202 8.66 -17.73 -6.53
C VAL A 202 7.87 -18.10 -5.28
N LYS A 203 8.54 -18.45 -4.16
CA LYS A 203 7.83 -18.82 -2.92
C LYS A 203 7.26 -17.62 -2.15
N GLU A 204 7.70 -16.41 -2.49
CA GLU A 204 7.20 -15.14 -1.94
C GLU A 204 6.09 -14.49 -2.80
N ILE A 205 5.68 -15.13 -3.92
CA ILE A 205 4.70 -14.59 -4.87
C ILE A 205 3.26 -14.80 -4.35
N GLY A 206 2.85 -13.96 -3.39
CA GLY A 206 1.46 -13.62 -3.09
C GLY A 206 0.86 -12.64 -4.10
N ALA A 207 -0.30 -12.04 -3.83
CA ALA A 207 -1.02 -11.25 -4.83
C ALA A 207 -0.66 -9.75 -4.83
N ASP A 208 0.61 -9.38 -4.74
CA ASP A 208 1.02 -7.96 -4.68
C ASP A 208 2.37 -7.77 -5.40
N PHE A 209 2.41 -6.88 -6.40
CA PHE A 209 3.55 -6.64 -7.33
C PHE A 209 4.97 -6.92 -6.76
N TYR A 210 5.77 -7.73 -7.46
CA TYR A 210 7.12 -8.15 -7.02
C TYR A 210 8.30 -7.53 -7.78
N ARG A 211 9.38 -7.40 -6.99
CA ARG A 211 10.74 -6.92 -7.25
C ARG A 211 11.65 -7.99 -7.86
N VAL A 212 12.61 -7.55 -8.67
CA VAL A 212 13.90 -8.22 -8.93
C VAL A 212 14.97 -7.51 -8.08
N ARG A 213 15.86 -8.27 -7.42
CA ARG A 213 16.78 -7.88 -6.32
C ARG A 213 17.27 -6.42 -6.29
N GLY A 214 17.22 -5.78 -5.11
CA GLY A 214 18.04 -4.59 -4.81
C GLY A 214 17.44 -3.33 -4.18
N LEU A 215 16.11 -3.07 -4.15
CA LEU A 215 15.57 -1.79 -3.66
C LEU A 215 14.26 -1.87 -2.84
N GLU A 216 14.05 -0.89 -1.96
CA GLU A 216 12.89 -0.69 -1.08
C GLU A 216 11.55 -0.62 -1.85
N LEU A 217 10.51 -1.25 -1.29
CA LEU A 217 9.17 -1.38 -1.85
C LEU A 217 8.18 -0.46 -1.14
N VAL A 218 7.34 0.24 -1.90
CA VAL A 218 6.14 0.90 -1.41
C VAL A 218 4.95 0.27 -2.14
N THR A 219 4.19 -0.55 -1.40
CA THR A 219 2.94 -1.15 -1.86
C THR A 219 1.88 -0.07 -1.93
N ILE A 220 1.23 0.05 -3.09
CA ILE A 220 -0.04 0.79 -3.19
C ILE A 220 -1.11 -0.28 -3.29
N ALA A 221 -1.68 -0.61 -2.14
CA ALA A 221 -2.88 -1.42 -2.08
C ALA A 221 -4.01 -0.65 -2.79
N LEU A 222 -4.18 -0.91 -4.08
CA LEU A 222 -5.39 -0.58 -4.81
C LEU A 222 -6.45 -1.59 -4.39
N SER A 223 -7.04 -1.35 -3.22
CA SER A 223 -8.43 -1.62 -2.82
C SER A 223 -8.50 -1.48 -1.29
N TRP A 224 -9.46 -0.68 -0.81
CA TRP A 224 -9.83 -0.50 0.60
C TRP A 224 -8.94 0.41 1.47
N LEU A 225 -8.89 1.72 1.15
CA LEU A 225 -8.85 2.76 2.21
C LEU A 225 -9.15 4.18 1.70
N PHE A 226 -9.93 4.35 0.63
CA PHE A 226 -10.38 5.68 0.21
C PHE A 226 -11.85 5.84 0.57
N LEU A 227 -12.12 6.36 1.78
CA LEU A 227 -13.32 7.13 2.18
C LEU A 227 -13.52 7.32 3.71
N MET A 228 -12.50 7.13 4.56
CA MET A 228 -12.63 7.37 6.00
C MET A 228 -11.73 8.50 6.57
N LEU A 229 -11.28 9.42 5.73
CA LEU A 229 -10.75 10.72 6.16
C LEU A 229 -11.44 11.82 5.36
#